data_AF-A0AAP7CBZ3-F1
#
_entry.id   AF-A0AAP7CBZ3-F1
#
_cell.length_a   1.000
_cell.length_b   1.000
_cell.length_c   1.000
_cell.angle_alpha   90.00
_cell.angle_beta   90.00
_cell.angle_gamma   90.00
#
_symmetry.space_group_name_H-M   'P 1'
#
loop_
_entity.id
_entity.type
_entity.pdbx_description
1 polymer ?
#
loop_
_entity_poly.entity_id
_entity_poly.type
_entity_poly.pdbx_seq_one_letter_code
_entity_poly.pdbx_strand_id
1 'polypeptide(L)'
;MAISNEFIDTIKDAWNSLSSDQKTIAGVLATIDTAGKAFALRDLARTNSKRIRGPKWLWTPIIGAVNTLGWVGYFIIGKKR
;
A
#
# COMPACT_ATOMS: atom_id res chain seq x y z
N MET A 1 6.05 30.21 -0.64
CA MET A 1 6.51 29.47 -1.83
C MET A 1 7.90 28.83 -1.67
N ALA A 2 8.70 29.16 -0.64
CA ALA A 2 10.03 28.57 -0.43
C ALA A 2 10.03 27.17 0.21
N ILE A 3 9.06 26.88 1.10
CA ILE A 3 8.99 25.62 1.88
C ILE A 3 8.86 24.37 0.98
N SER A 4 8.22 24.49 -0.19
CA SER A 4 8.03 23.36 -1.11
C SER A 4 9.32 22.93 -1.81
N ASN A 5 10.24 23.86 -2.09
CA ASN A 5 11.41 23.56 -2.90
C ASN A 5 12.50 22.87 -2.06
N GLU A 6 12.75 23.37 -0.84
CA GLU A 6 13.71 22.79 0.10
C GLU A 6 13.37 21.33 0.47
N PHE A 7 12.08 21.04 0.68
CA PHE A 7 11.61 19.70 0.97
C PHE A 7 11.81 18.73 -0.20
N ILE A 8 11.47 19.17 -1.42
CA ILE A 8 11.63 18.35 -2.63
C ILE A 8 13.11 18.11 -2.92
N ASP A 9 13.96 19.12 -2.75
CA ASP A 9 15.41 18.99 -2.91
C ASP A 9 15.99 17.99 -1.90
N THR A 10 15.58 18.06 -0.63
CA THR A 10 15.99 17.10 0.41
C THR A 10 15.60 15.66 0.06
N ILE A 11 14.38 15.44 -0.45
CA ILE A 11 13.94 14.10 -0.89
C ILE A 11 14.77 13.62 -2.08
N LYS A 12 15.00 14.50 -3.04
CA LYS A 12 15.77 14.19 -4.24
C LYS A 12 17.21 13.82 -3.89
N ASP A 13 17.82 14.52 -2.94
CA ASP A 13 19.16 14.24 -2.45
C ASP A 13 19.21 12.92 -1.67
N ALA A 14 18.24 12.68 -0.79
CA ALA A 14 18.13 11.40 -0.09
C ALA A 14 17.97 10.23 -1.08
N TRP A 15 17.13 10.37 -2.09
CA TRP A 15 17.02 9.38 -3.16
C TRP A 15 18.34 9.19 -3.89
N ASN A 16 19.02 10.28 -4.28
CA ASN A 16 20.29 10.23 -5.00
C ASN A 16 21.41 9.58 -4.18
N SER A 17 21.40 9.72 -2.85
CA SER A 17 22.36 9.09 -1.94
C SER A 17 22.22 7.56 -1.83
N LEU A 18 21.09 6.97 -2.25
CA LEU A 18 20.90 5.53 -2.24
C LEU A 18 21.73 4.86 -3.34
N SER A 19 22.30 3.70 -3.03
CA SER A 19 22.94 2.85 -4.04
C SER A 19 21.92 2.34 -5.07
N SER A 20 22.40 1.91 -6.24
CA SER A 20 21.55 1.33 -7.29
C SER A 20 20.72 0.15 -6.79
N ASP A 21 21.30 -0.69 -5.93
CA ASP A 21 20.62 -1.84 -5.33
C ASP A 21 19.51 -1.42 -4.37
N GLN A 22 19.76 -0.40 -3.54
CA GLN A 22 18.76 0.14 -2.62
C GLN A 22 17.56 0.75 -3.35
N LYS A 23 17.81 1.52 -4.42
CA LYS A 23 16.75 2.07 -5.28
C LYS A 23 15.92 0.96 -5.93
N THR A 24 16.59 -0.09 -6.39
CA THR A 24 15.94 -1.26 -7.00
C THR A 24 15.04 -1.98 -5.99
N ILE A 25 15.56 -2.29 -4.80
CA ILE A 25 14.78 -2.94 -3.73
C ILE A 25 13.58 -2.08 -3.34
N ALA A 26 13.78 -0.78 -3.15
CA ALA A 26 12.69 0.15 -2.82
C ALA A 26 11.60 0.15 -3.91
N GLY A 27 12.00 0.20 -5.18
CA GLY A 27 11.08 0.13 -6.33
C GLY A 27 10.29 -1.18 -6.40
N VAL A 28 10.96 -2.31 -6.17
CA VAL A 28 10.31 -3.63 -6.13
C VAL A 28 9.30 -3.71 -4.99
N LEU A 29 9.68 -3.31 -3.78
CA LEU A 29 8.78 -3.32 -2.62
C LEU A 29 7.57 -2.41 -2.82
N ALA A 30 7.78 -1.19 -3.34
CA ALA A 30 6.69 -0.26 -3.66
C ALA A 30 5.74 -0.82 -4.72
N THR A 31 6.28 -1.51 -5.74
CA THR A 31 5.48 -2.16 -6.78
C THR A 31 4.63 -3.30 -6.21
N ILE A 32 5.22 -4.16 -5.39
CA ILE A 32 4.51 -5.26 -4.71
C ILE A 32 3.40 -4.70 -3.83
N ASP A 33 3.70 -3.68 -3.01
CA ASP A 33 2.71 -3.11 -2.10
C ASP A 33 1.53 -2.47 -2.87
N THR A 34 1.84 -1.73 -3.94
CA THR A 34 0.83 -1.09 -4.78
C THR A 34 -0.05 -2.13 -5.50
N ALA A 35 0.57 -3.15 -6.09
CA ALA A 35 -0.16 -4.24 -6.75
C ALA A 35 -1.01 -5.03 -5.75
N GLY A 36 -0.48 -5.32 -4.56
CA GLY A 36 -1.17 -6.00 -3.48
C GLY A 36 -2.41 -5.23 -3.01
N LYS A 37 -2.28 -3.92 -2.79
CA LYS A 37 -3.42 -3.04 -2.46
C LYS A 37 -4.46 -3.00 -3.57
N ALA A 38 -4.05 -2.80 -4.83
CA ALA A 38 -4.97 -2.77 -5.96
C ALA A 38 -5.73 -4.10 -6.11
N PHE A 39 -5.03 -5.22 -5.96
CA PHE A 39 -5.63 -6.55 -6.00
C PHE A 39 -6.61 -6.77 -4.84
N ALA A 40 -6.23 -6.43 -3.61
CA ALA A 40 -7.09 -6.54 -2.44
C ALA A 40 -8.35 -5.68 -2.56
N LEU A 41 -8.24 -4.44 -3.03
CA LEU A 41 -9.40 -3.56 -3.24
C LEU A 41 -10.32 -4.10 -4.35
N ARG A 42 -9.76 -4.61 -5.45
CA ARG A 42 -10.54 -5.24 -6.52
C ARG A 42 -11.26 -6.49 -6.03
N ASP A 43 -10.58 -7.32 -5.24
CA ASP A 43 -11.16 -8.51 -4.62
C ASP A 43 -12.26 -8.16 -3.62
N LEU A 44 -12.02 -7.16 -2.76
CA LEU A 44 -13.01 -6.62 -1.83
C LEU A 44 -14.25 -6.14 -2.59
N ALA A 45 -14.08 -5.33 -3.64
CA ALA A 45 -15.19 -4.82 -4.43
C ALA A 45 -16.08 -5.96 -4.97
N ARG A 46 -15.47 -7.02 -5.48
CA ARG A 46 -16.16 -8.19 -6.07
C ARG A 46 -16.71 -9.18 -5.04
N THR A 47 -16.19 -9.19 -3.82
CA THR A 47 -16.59 -10.16 -2.80
C THR A 47 -17.91 -9.77 -2.12
N ASN A 48 -18.83 -10.74 -1.98
CA ASN A 48 -20.08 -10.53 -1.26
C ASN A 48 -19.81 -10.21 0.21
N SER A 49 -20.51 -9.23 0.79
CA SER A 49 -20.33 -8.78 2.18
C SER A 49 -20.47 -9.89 3.21
N LYS A 50 -21.28 -10.94 2.96
CA LYS A 50 -21.42 -12.09 3.85
C LYS A 50 -20.12 -12.88 4.03
N ARG A 51 -19.24 -12.84 3.02
CA ARG A 51 -17.90 -13.49 3.03
C ARG A 51 -16.80 -12.59 3.59
N ILE A 52 -17.13 -11.40 4.08
CA ILE A 52 -16.18 -10.50 4.73
C ILE A 52 -16.45 -10.51 6.24
N ARG A 53 -15.38 -10.50 7.05
CA ARG A 53 -15.47 -10.34 8.51
C ARG A 53 -15.64 -8.85 8.84
N GLY A 54 -16.73 -8.51 9.51
CA GLY A 54 -17.07 -7.13 9.85
C GLY A 54 -17.63 -6.31 8.67
N PRO A 55 -17.82 -4.99 8.85
CA PRO A 55 -18.35 -4.11 7.81
C PRO A 55 -17.41 -4.05 6.59
N LYS A 56 -17.94 -4.39 5.41
CA LYS A 56 -17.17 -4.45 4.16
C LYS A 56 -16.41 -3.15 3.85
N TRP A 57 -17.05 -2.00 4.10
CA TRP A 57 -16.48 -0.70 3.79
C TRP A 57 -15.24 -0.36 4.64
N LEU A 58 -15.13 -0.92 5.85
CA LEU A 58 -14.03 -0.66 6.77
C LEU A 58 -12.71 -1.23 6.24
N TRP A 59 -12.78 -2.27 5.41
CA TRP A 59 -11.59 -2.87 4.81
C TRP A 59 -10.90 -1.95 3.79
N THR A 60 -11.62 -1.01 3.17
CA THR A 60 -11.03 -0.07 2.21
C THR A 60 -9.94 0.82 2.85
N PRO A 61 -10.19 1.58 3.93
CA PRO A 61 -9.15 2.35 4.58
C PRO A 61 -8.09 1.47 5.25
N ILE A 62 -8.44 0.28 5.74
CA ILE A 62 -7.45 -0.67 6.28
C ILE A 62 -6.44 -1.07 5.20
N ILE A 63 -6.93 -1.47 4.02
CA ILE A 63 -6.08 -1.84 2.88
C ILE A 63 -5.22 -0.66 2.42
N GLY A 64 -5.80 0.54 2.33
CA GLY A 64 -5.10 1.72 1.81
C GLY A 64 -4.07 2.33 2.76
N ALA A 65 -4.38 2.37 4.06
CA ALA A 65 -3.63 3.19 5.03
C ALA A 65 -2.66 2.38 5.91
N VAL A 66 -2.86 1.07 6.09
CA VAL A 66 -2.05 0.25 7.01
C VAL A 66 -0.87 -0.42 6.28
N ASN A 67 -0.35 0.23 5.23
CA ASN A 67 0.73 -0.28 4.39
C ASN A 67 0.48 -1.75 3.97
N THR A 68 1.54 -2.56 3.95
CA THR A 68 1.48 -3.97 3.53
C THR A 68 0.59 -4.82 4.44
N LEU A 69 0.49 -4.49 5.73
CA LEU A 69 -0.34 -5.22 6.69
C LEU A 69 -1.83 -5.10 6.37
N GLY A 70 -2.26 -3.98 5.78
CA GLY A 70 -3.65 -3.75 5.41
C GLY A 70 -4.18 -4.77 4.40
N TRP A 71 -3.50 -4.86 3.24
CA TRP A 71 -3.92 -5.74 2.16
C TRP A 71 -3.65 -7.22 2.46
N VAL A 72 -2.57 -7.54 3.17
CA VAL A 72 -2.30 -8.92 3.62
C VAL A 72 -3.33 -9.36 4.67
N GLY A 73 -3.62 -8.50 5.65
CA GLY A 73 -4.60 -8.76 6.70
C GLY A 73 -6.02 -8.97 6.15
N TYR A 74 -6.38 -8.28 5.06
CA TYR A 74 -7.63 -8.54 4.35
C TYR A 74 -7.73 -9.99 3.86
N PHE A 75 -6.70 -10.55 3.24
CA PHE A 75 -6.76 -11.92 2.73
C PHE A 75 -6.68 -12.99 3.81
N ILE A 76 -5.91 -12.76 4.87
CA ILE A 76 -5.71 -13.74 5.95
C ILE A 76 -6.88 -13.73 6.94
N ILE A 77 -7.35 -12.53 7.31
CA ILE A 77 -8.32 -12.31 8.38
C ILE A 77 -9.64 -11.77 7.82
N GLY A 78 -9.61 -10.77 6.95
CA GLY A 78 -10.82 -10.10 6.49
C GLY A 78 -11.74 -10.96 5.63
N LYS A 79 -11.19 -11.79 4.75
CA LYS A 79 -11.94 -12.64 3.85
C LYS A 79 -12.17 -14.02 4.48
N LYS A 80 -13.44 -14.40 4.59
CA LYS A 80 -13.84 -15.77 4.96
C LYS A 80 -13.51 -16.69 3.77
N ARG A 81 -12.84 -17.80 4.05
CA ARG A 81 -12.63 -18.86 3.05
C ARG A 81 -13.97 -19.42 2.57
#